data_AF-A0A945K643-F1
#
_entry.id   AF-A0A945K643-F1
#
_cell.length_a   1.000
_cell.length_b   1.000
_cell.length_c   1.000
_cell.angle_alpha   90.00
_cell.angle_beta   90.00
_cell.angle_gamma   90.00
#
_symmetry.space_group_name_H-M   'P 1'
#
loop_
_entity.id
_entity.type
_entity.pdbx_description
1 polymer ?
#
loop_
_entity_poly.entity_id
_entity_poly.type
_entity_poly.pdbx_seq_one_letter_code
_entity_poly.pdbx_strand_id
1 'polypeptide(L)' 'MRKCLLLFILTTCSQVGFAQFTDDFTDGDFTNNPVWTGNINNFEIDSTQLHLRDTITNTSYLTIESKFIINGFWEFNIR' A
#
# COMPACT_ATOMS: atom_id res chain seq x y z
N MET A 1 -0.36 35.81 17.23
CA MET A 1 -1.62 35.23 16.71
C MET A 1 -1.52 34.85 15.24
N ARG A 2 -1.23 35.77 14.30
CA ARG A 2 -1.10 35.46 12.85
C ARG A 2 -0.05 34.39 12.49
N LYS A 3 1.13 34.42 13.14
CA LYS A 3 2.20 33.43 12.92
C LYS A 3 1.82 32.02 13.41
N CYS A 4 1.13 31.93 14.54
CA CYS A 4 0.62 30.65 15.08
C CYS A 4 -0.48 30.05 14.18
N LEU A 5 -1.34 30.90 13.61
CA LEU A 5 -2.38 30.48 12.67
C LEU A 5 -1.78 29.91 11.38
N LEU A 6 -0.75 30.55 10.82
CA LEU A 6 -0.04 30.06 9.65
C LEU A 6 0.63 28.71 9.90
N LEU A 7 1.25 28.54 11.07
CA LEU A 7 1.88 27.27 11.46
C LEU A 7 0.84 26.14 11.57
N PHE A 8 -0.31 26.43 12.17
CA PHE A 8 -1.43 25.48 12.31
C PHE A 8 -2.04 25.06 10.96
N ILE A 9 -2.19 26.02 10.03
CA ILE A 9 -2.65 25.73 8.65
C ILE A 9 -1.63 24.87 7.91
N LEU A 10 -0.33 25.13 8.06
CA LEU A 10 0.72 24.36 7.39
C LEU A 10 0.78 22.91 7.89
N THR A 11 0.64 22.69 9.20
CA THR A 11 0.66 21.35 9.82
C THR A 11 -0.61 20.53 9.60
N THR A 12 -1.76 21.19 9.38
CA THR A 12 -3.03 20.49 9.11
C THR A 12 -3.22 20.20 7.62
N CYS A 13 -2.63 21.00 6.73
CA CYS A 13 -2.62 20.74 5.27
C CYS A 13 -1.83 19.46 4.90
N SER A 14 -0.77 19.12 5.65
CA SER A 14 -0.04 17.85 5.49
C SER A 14 -0.80 16.61 5.99
N GLN A 15 -1.93 16.79 6.69
CA GLN A 15 -2.78 15.70 7.16
C GLN A 15 -3.95 15.41 6.20
N VAL A 16 -4.06 16.16 5.08
CA VAL A 16 -5.17 16.03 4.11
C VAL A 16 -4.88 15.00 3.00
N GLY A 17 -3.77 14.26 3.08
CA GLY A 17 -3.50 13.09 2.26
C GLY A 17 -2.96 11.96 3.16
N PHE A 18 -3.32 10.70 3.03
CA PHE A 18 -4.07 9.97 2.02
C PHE A 18 -4.66 8.74 2.74
N ALA A 19 -5.92 8.36 2.51
CA ALA A 19 -6.35 6.97 2.78
C ALA A 19 -5.99 6.03 1.60
N GLN A 20 -5.01 6.45 0.80
CA GLN A 20 -4.40 5.70 -0.28
C GLN A 20 -3.17 5.00 0.32
N PHE A 21 -3.01 3.71 0.07
CA PHE A 21 -1.76 3.00 0.36
C PHE A 21 -0.91 2.98 -0.91
N THR A 22 0.40 2.90 -0.73
CA THR A 22 1.37 2.66 -1.79
C THR A 22 2.36 1.65 -1.25
N ASP A 23 2.81 0.77 -2.12
CA ASP A 23 3.81 -0.23 -1.82
C ASP A 23 4.67 -0.37 -3.07
N ASP A 24 5.95 -0.05 -2.95
CA ASP A 24 6.92 -0.17 -4.03
C ASP A 24 7.82 -1.40 -3.86
N PHE A 25 7.61 -2.18 -2.79
CA PHE A 25 8.34 -3.39 -2.44
C PHE A 25 9.87 -3.23 -2.39
N THR A 26 10.39 -2.00 -2.28
CA THR A 26 11.84 -1.73 -2.25
C THR A 26 12.51 -2.18 -0.95
N ASP A 27 11.72 -2.37 0.10
CA ASP A 27 12.13 -2.90 1.40
C ASP A 27 12.17 -4.44 1.44
N GLY A 28 11.66 -5.10 0.41
CA GLY A 28 11.64 -6.57 0.32
C GLY A 28 10.54 -7.22 1.17
N ASP A 29 9.55 -6.47 1.66
CA ASP A 29 8.55 -6.98 2.60
C ASP A 29 7.14 -6.45 2.33
N PHE A 30 6.23 -7.31 1.87
CA PHE A 30 4.81 -6.97 1.71
C PHE A 30 3.97 -7.22 2.98
N THR A 31 4.58 -7.66 4.07
CA THR A 31 3.88 -7.98 5.33
C THR A 31 3.91 -6.84 6.34
N ASN A 32 4.62 -5.75 6.04
CA ASN A 32 4.75 -4.59 6.90
C ASN A 32 4.68 -3.29 6.09
N ASN A 33 3.86 -2.33 6.57
CA ASN A 33 3.84 -0.94 6.08
C ASN A 33 3.81 -0.74 4.55
N PRO A 34 2.80 -1.27 3.82
CA PRO A 34 1.53 -1.76 4.35
C PRO A 34 1.45 -3.28 4.52
N VAL A 35 0.46 -3.76 5.28
CA VAL A 35 0.29 -5.19 5.56
C VAL A 35 -0.64 -5.82 4.54
N TRP A 36 -0.09 -6.62 3.62
CA TRP A 36 -0.89 -7.50 2.76
C TRP A 36 -1.18 -8.83 3.47
N THR A 37 -2.40 -9.34 3.28
CA THR A 37 -2.91 -10.57 3.91
C THR A 37 -3.52 -11.49 2.86
N GLY A 38 -3.78 -12.76 3.18
CA GLY A 38 -4.31 -13.75 2.23
C GLY A 38 -3.36 -14.93 2.08
N ASN A 39 -3.08 -15.35 0.85
CA ASN A 39 -2.19 -16.48 0.55
C ASN A 39 -0.70 -16.09 0.66
N ILE A 40 -0.26 -15.49 1.76
CA ILE A 40 1.09 -14.90 1.90
C ILE A 40 2.24 -15.86 1.57
N ASN A 41 2.08 -17.17 1.80
CA ASN A 41 3.11 -18.17 1.51
C ASN A 41 3.27 -18.45 0.00
N ASN A 42 2.33 -17.98 -0.81
CA ASN A 42 2.34 -18.14 -2.26
C ASN A 42 2.95 -16.92 -2.97
N PHE A 43 3.38 -15.89 -2.23
CA PHE A 43 3.99 -14.69 -2.78
C PHE A 43 5.36 -14.44 -2.16
N GLU A 44 6.24 -13.81 -2.93
CA GLU A 44 7.55 -13.34 -2.49
C GLU A 44 7.84 -11.98 -3.11
N ILE A 45 8.84 -11.26 -2.57
CA ILE A 45 9.42 -10.13 -3.28
C ILE A 45 10.65 -10.62 -4.05
N ASP A 46 10.60 -10.51 -5.38
CA ASP A 46 11.75 -10.75 -6.26
C ASP A 46 12.15 -9.42 -6.91
N SER A 47 13.39 -8.99 -6.66
CA SER A 47 13.97 -7.81 -7.32
C SER A 47 13.06 -6.57 -7.24
N THR A 48 12.54 -6.29 -6.04
CA THR A 48 11.60 -5.19 -5.72
C THR A 48 10.25 -5.27 -6.44
N GLN A 49 9.79 -6.47 -6.78
CA GLN A 49 8.48 -6.71 -7.37
C GLN A 49 7.78 -7.83 -6.63
N LEU A 50 6.47 -7.68 -6.43
CA LEU A 50 5.63 -8.75 -5.90
C LEU A 50 5.52 -9.87 -6.94
N HIS A 51 5.90 -11.09 -6.55
CA HIS A 51 5.95 -12.25 -7.42
C HIS A 51 5.08 -13.38 -6.85
N LEU A 52 4.18 -13.93 -7.69
CA LEU A 52 3.42 -15.13 -7.38
C LEU A 52 4.29 -16.37 -7.55
N ARG A 53 4.50 -17.12 -6.47
CA ARG A 53 5.33 -18.32 -6.39
C ARG A 53 4.54 -19.57 -5.97
N ASP A 54 3.26 -19.64 -6.33
CA ASP A 54 2.44 -20.82 -6.08
C ASP A 54 2.94 -22.00 -6.93
N THR A 55 3.04 -23.18 -6.31
CA THR A 55 3.51 -24.42 -6.96
C THR A 55 2.37 -25.38 -7.28
N ILE A 56 1.16 -25.05 -6.81
CA ILE A 56 -0.05 -25.82 -7.00
C ILE A 56 -0.99 -24.99 -7.87
N THR A 57 -1.68 -25.62 -8.82
CA THR A 57 -2.71 -24.94 -9.60
C THR A 57 -3.90 -24.60 -8.71
N ASN A 58 -3.96 -23.37 -8.19
CA ASN A 58 -5.03 -22.87 -7.35
C ASN A 58 -5.21 -21.35 -7.53
N THR A 59 -6.26 -20.79 -6.93
CA THR A 59 -6.43 -19.35 -6.81
C THR A 59 -5.59 -18.82 -5.65
N SER A 60 -4.70 -17.87 -5.94
CA SER A 60 -3.90 -17.14 -4.97
C SER A 60 -4.26 -15.66 -4.99
N TYR A 61 -4.43 -15.06 -3.82
CA TYR A 61 -4.72 -13.63 -3.70
C TYR A 61 -4.03 -13.02 -2.49
N LEU A 62 -3.74 -11.73 -2.62
CA LEU A 62 -3.43 -10.85 -1.50
C LEU A 62 -4.49 -9.75 -1.40
N THR A 63 -4.77 -9.32 -0.18
CA THR A 63 -5.71 -8.26 0.16
C THR A 63 -5.08 -7.30 1.14
N ILE A 64 -5.38 -6.03 0.95
CA ILE A 64 -4.99 -4.93 1.83
C ILE A 64 -6.26 -4.18 2.23
N GLU A 65 -6.31 -3.70 3.48
CA GLU A 65 -7.44 -2.92 3.96
C GLU A 65 -7.46 -1.56 3.24
N SER A 66 -8.54 -1.28 2.51
CA SER A 66 -8.79 0.04 1.93
C SER A 66 -9.92 0.74 2.68
N LYS A 67 -9.68 1.99 3.09
CA LYS A 67 -10.69 2.87 3.71
C LYS A 67 -11.48 3.68 2.68
N PHE A 68 -11.14 3.58 1.40
CA PHE A 68 -11.87 4.23 0.30
C PHE A 68 -12.69 3.21 -0.48
N ILE A 69 -14.01 3.25 -0.29
CA ILE A 69 -14.98 2.42 -1.03
C ILE A 69 -15.59 3.18 -2.23
N ILE A 70 -15.62 4.52 -2.21
CA ILE A 70 -16.22 5.36 -3.26
C ILE A 70 -15.10 6.08 -4.01
N ASN A 71 -15.03 5.92 -5.34
CA ASN A 71 -14.03 6.51 -6.25
C ASN A 71 -12.56 6.10 -6.00
N GLY A 72 -12.32 4.92 -5.43
CA GLY A 72 -10.97 4.36 -5.38
C GLY A 72 -10.46 3.99 -6.77
N PHE A 73 -9.20 4.28 -7.06
CA PHE A 73 -8.51 3.79 -8.25
C PHE A 73 -7.32 2.93 -7.80
N TRP A 74 -6.96 1.96 -8.63
CA TRP A 74 -5.79 1.11 -8.44
C TRP A 74 -4.88 1.27 -9.64
N GLU A 75 -3.58 1.39 -9.37
CA GLU A 75 -2.54 1.43 -10.38
C GLU A 75 -1.50 0.37 -10.03
N PHE A 76 -1.03 -0.35 -11.05
CA PHE A 76 -0.06 -1.42 -10.88
C PHE A 76 1.02 -1.31 -11.95
N ASN A 77 2.27 -1.46 -11.53
CA ASN A 77 3.36 -1.79 -12.44
C ASN A 77 3.47 -3.32 -12.51
N ILE A 78 3.33 -3.89 -13.71
CA ILE A 78 3.31 -5.35 -13.94
C ILE A 78 4.36 -5.68 -15.00
N ARG A 79 5.07 -6.79 -14.81
CA ARG A 79 6.08 -7.32 -15.74
C ARG A 79 5.72 -8.72 -16.24
#